data_AF-A0A231VNT6-F1
#
_entry.id   AF-A0A231VNT6-F1
#
_cell.length_a   1.000
_cell.length_b   1.000
_cell.length_c   1.000
_cell.angle_alpha   90.00
_cell.angle_beta   90.00
_cell.angle_gamma   90.00
#
_symmetry.space_group_name_H-M   'P 1'
#
loop_
_entity.id
_entity.type
_entity.pdbx_description
1 polymer ?
#
loop_
_entity_poly.entity_id
_entity_poly.type
_entity_poly.pdbx_seq_one_letter_code
_entity_poly.pdbx_strand_id
1 'polypeptide(L)' 'VTDMNYTYPKLVGQIFPNAIVVIDPFHLVNALNRAFNKTRVRLMKTLATSSRQYHALKRYWKLLLTPANHLNYEAFRK' A
#
# COMPACT_ATOMS: atom_id res chain seq x y z
N VAL A 1 -4.71 -6.26 -18.69
CA VAL A 1 -4.13 -5.99 -17.37
C VAL A 1 -2.65 -6.32 -17.43
N THR A 2 -1.78 -5.38 -17.07
CA THR A 2 -0.32 -5.56 -17.14
C THR A 2 0.31 -5.37 -15.77
N ASP A 3 1.39 -6.12 -15.50
CA ASP A 3 2.27 -5.88 -14.36
C ASP A 3 3.00 -4.53 -14.54
N MET A 4 3.47 -3.94 -13.46
CA MET A 4 4.05 -2.59 -13.44
C MET A 4 5.48 -2.52 -14.01
N ASN A 5 5.84 -3.42 -14.92
CA ASN A 5 7.13 -3.36 -15.61
C ASN A 5 7.12 -2.19 -16.59
N TYR A 6 8.09 -1.29 -16.39
CA TYR A 6 8.27 -0.04 -17.11
C TYR A 6 8.40 -0.19 -18.64
N THR A 7 8.79 -1.36 -19.13
CA THR A 7 8.96 -1.62 -20.56
C THR A 7 7.62 -1.77 -21.30
N TYR A 8 6.58 -2.30 -20.65
CA TYR A 8 5.31 -2.60 -21.33
C TYR A 8 4.54 -1.36 -21.81
N PRO A 9 4.40 -0.27 -21.02
CA PRO A 9 3.70 0.92 -21.49
C PRO A 9 4.31 1.52 -22.77
N LYS A 10 5.64 1.48 -22.88
CA LYS A 10 6.35 1.98 -24.08
C LYS A 10 6.10 1.09 -25.30
N LEU A 11 6.15 -0.23 -25.11
CA LEU A 11 5.92 -1.20 -26.17
C LEU A 11 4.47 -1.17 -26.67
N VAL A 12 3.51 -1.09 -25.75
CA VAL A 12 2.08 -1.02 -26.08
C VAL A 12 1.79 0.24 -26.89
N GLY A 13 2.36 1.39 -26.54
CA GLY A 13 2.20 2.62 -27.33
C GLY A 13 2.72 2.52 -28.77
N GLN A 14 3.71 1.66 -29.02
CA GLN A 14 4.27 1.44 -30.37
C GLN A 14 3.48 0.43 -31.20
N ILE A 15 3.06 -0.68 -30.59
CA ILE A 15 2.38 -1.78 -31.30
C ILE A 15 0.86 -1.56 -31.36
N PHE A 16 0.29 -0.97 -30.31
CA PHE A 16 -1.15 -0.75 -30.15
C PHE A 16 -1.42 0.70 -29.76
N PRO A 17 -1.28 1.66 -30.69
CA PRO A 17 -1.35 3.09 -30.40
C PRO A 17 -2.69 3.56 -29.80
N ASN A 18 -3.77 2.79 -30.03
CA ASN A 18 -5.11 3.08 -29.51
C ASN A 18 -5.48 2.27 -28.24
N ALA A 19 -4.58 1.44 -27.70
CA ALA A 19 -4.86 0.62 -26.54
C ALA A 19 -4.70 1.41 -25.23
N ILE A 20 -5.63 1.20 -24.30
CA ILE A 20 -5.55 1.74 -22.95
C ILE A 20 -4.80 0.75 -22.06
N VAL A 21 -3.68 1.19 -21.49
CA VAL A 21 -2.91 0.39 -20.54
C VAL A 21 -3.57 0.46 -19.17
N VAL A 22 -4.11 -0.67 -18.71
CA VAL A 22 -4.66 -0.81 -17.36
C VAL A 22 -3.68 -1.61 -16.50
N ILE A 23 -3.17 -0.95 -15.45
CA ILE A 23 -2.32 -1.56 -14.42
C ILE A 23 -3.15 -2.56 -13.62
N ASP A 24 -2.57 -3.71 -13.29
CA ASP A 24 -3.20 -4.67 -12.40
C ASP A 24 -3.42 -4.08 -10.98
N PRO A 25 -4.68 -3.99 -10.51
CA PRO A 25 -4.99 -3.52 -9.16
C PRO A 25 -4.28 -4.33 -8.06
N PHE A 26 -4.05 -5.63 -8.29
CA PHE A 26 -3.35 -6.48 -7.33
C PHE A 26 -1.90 -6.01 -7.10
N HIS A 27 -1.18 -5.75 -8.20
CA HIS A 27 0.20 -5.28 -8.13
C HIS A 27 0.29 -3.88 -7.49
N LEU A 28 -0.66 -2.99 -7.81
CA LEU A 28 -0.76 -1.66 -7.19
C LEU A 28 -1.00 -1.74 -5.68
N VAL A 29 -2.01 -2.50 -5.24
CA VAL A 29 -2.34 -2.68 -3.82
C VAL A 29 -1.17 -3.30 -3.06
N ASN A 30 -0.49 -4.29 -3.65
CA ASN A 30 0.69 -4.91 -3.05
C ASN A 30 1.85 -3.93 -2.90
N ALA A 31 2.11 -3.08 -3.89
CA ALA A 31 3.15 -2.06 -3.81
C ALA A 31 2.85 -1.03 -2.71
N LEU A 32 1.61 -0.55 -2.62
CA LEU A 32 1.17 0.34 -1.55
C LEU A 32 1.34 -0.29 -0.17
N ASN A 33 0.88 -1.54 0.00
CA ASN A 33 1.01 -2.28 1.26
C ASN A 33 2.47 -2.42 1.70
N ARG A 34 3.39 -2.68 0.76
CA ARG A 34 4.84 -2.74 1.05
C ARG A 34 5.40 -1.38 1.43
N ALA A 35 5.00 -0.31 0.72
CA ALA A 35 5.44 1.06 0.98
C ALA A 35 5.00 1.55 2.37
N PHE A 36 3.74 1.30 2.74
CA PHE A 36 3.23 1.63 4.08
C PHE A 36 3.97 0.88 5.18
N ASN A 37 4.19 -0.43 5.02
CA ASN A 37 4.94 -1.21 6.00
C ASN A 37 6.37 -0.72 6.19
N LYS A 38 7.09 -0.45 5.10
CA LYS A 38 8.45 0.12 5.16
C LYS A 38 8.47 1.47 5.87
N THR A 39 7.52 2.35 5.53
CA THR A 39 7.41 3.69 6.13
C THR A 39 7.08 3.61 7.62
N ARG A 40 6.13 2.75 8.02
CA ARG A 40 5.79 2.51 9.43
C ARG A 40 7.00 2.05 10.23
N VAL A 41 7.73 1.03 9.74
CA VAL A 41 8.91 0.51 10.43
C VAL A 41 10.00 1.57 10.53
N ARG A 42 10.26 2.32 9.46
CA ARG A 42 11.22 3.43 9.46
C ARG A 42 10.87 4.47 10.51
N LEU A 43 9.61 4.91 10.57
CA LEU A 43 9.15 5.89 11.55
C LEU A 43 9.20 5.33 12.99
N MET A 44 8.83 4.07 13.19
CA MET A 44 8.91 3.46 14.53
C MET A 44 10.34 3.38 15.06
N LYS A 45 11.34 3.19 14.19
CA LYS A 45 12.76 3.16 14.60
C LYS A 45 13.28 4.52 15.10
N THR A 46 12.64 5.63 14.73
CA THR A 46 13.03 6.97 15.18
C THR A 46 12.29 7.40 16.45
N LEU A 47 11.34 6.59 16.94
CA LEU A 47 10.51 6.92 18.10
C LEU A 47 10.95 6.11 19.31
N ALA A 48 10.90 6.72 20.51
CA ALA A 48 11.07 6.00 21.75
C ALA A 48 9.99 4.91 21.90
N THR A 49 10.37 3.73 22.38
CA THR A 49 9.46 2.57 22.52
C THR A 49 8.35 2.80 23.54
N SER A 50 8.54 3.73 24.48
CA SER A 50 7.55 4.21 25.44
C SER A 50 6.60 5.27 24.90
N SER A 51 6.86 5.80 23.70
CA SER A 51 6.06 6.89 23.13
C SER A 51 4.68 6.41 22.68
N ARG A 52 3.67 7.26 22.87
CA ARG A 52 2.30 7.01 22.41
C ARG A 52 2.25 6.76 20.90
N GLN A 53 3.08 7.47 20.13
CA GLN A 53 3.17 7.35 18.68
C GLN A 53 3.70 5.97 18.28
N TYR A 54 4.75 5.47 18.94
CA TYR A 54 5.27 4.12 18.71
C TYR A 54 4.19 3.07 18.96
N HIS A 55 3.47 3.18 20.09
CA HIS A 55 2.39 2.26 20.42
C HIS A 55 1.24 2.31 19.42
N ALA A 56 0.84 3.50 18.96
CA ALA A 56 -0.19 3.66 17.95
C ALA A 56 0.20 2.98 16.63
N LEU A 57 1.41 3.25 16.13
CA LEU A 57 1.91 2.62 14.89
C LEU A 57 2.06 1.11 15.02
N LYS A 58 2.49 0.61 16.20
CA LYS A 58 2.60 -0.82 16.47
C LYS A 58 1.24 -1.50 16.52
N ARG A 59 0.26 -0.87 17.18
CA ARG A 59 -1.06 -1.44 17.42
C ARG A 59 -1.91 -1.46 16.16
N TYR A 60 -1.96 -0.34 15.43
CA TYR A 60 -2.83 -0.17 14.26
C TYR A 60 -2.13 -0.50 12.95
N TRP A 61 -1.08 -1.33 12.97
CA TRP A 61 -0.27 -1.63 11.79
C TRP A 61 -1.05 -2.26 10.62
N LYS A 62 -2.16 -2.93 10.91
CA LYS A 62 -3.04 -3.52 9.89
C LYS A 62 -4.05 -2.53 9.30
N LEU A 63 -4.29 -1.39 9.93
CA LEU A 63 -5.39 -0.49 9.57
C LEU A 63 -5.33 -0.04 8.09
N LEU A 64 -4.14 0.24 7.58
CA LEU A 64 -3.92 0.64 6.18
C LEU A 64 -3.76 -0.54 5.21
N LEU A 65 -3.72 -1.77 5.73
CA LEU A 65 -3.52 -3.01 4.95
C LEU A 65 -4.80 -3.85 4.89
N THR A 66 -5.78 -3.54 5.75
CA THR A 66 -7.05 -4.24 5.83
C THR A 66 -7.97 -3.77 4.70
N PRO A 67 -8.57 -4.69 3.93
CA PRO A 67 -9.59 -4.35 2.94
C PRO A 67 -10.72 -3.51 3.55
N ALA A 68 -11.25 -2.55 2.78
CA ALA A 68 -12.23 -1.60 3.29
C ALA A 68 -13.50 -2.27 3.86
N ASN A 69 -13.96 -3.36 3.23
CA ASN A 69 -15.09 -4.16 3.70
C ASN A 69 -14.83 -4.91 5.03
N HIS A 70 -13.57 -5.05 5.43
CA HIS A 70 -13.17 -5.68 6.71
C HIS A 70 -12.79 -4.64 7.77
N LEU A 71 -12.90 -3.34 7.46
CA LEU A 71 -12.70 -2.28 8.43
C LEU A 71 -13.96 -2.12 9.29
N ASN A 72 -13.78 -2.18 10.60
CA ASN A 72 -14.85 -1.88 11.55
C ASN A 72 -14.76 -0.39 11.92
N TYR A 73 -15.72 0.39 11.42
CA TYR A 73 -15.82 1.83 11.67
C TYR A 73 -16.64 2.18 12.93
N GLU A 74 -17.37 1.20 13.48
CA GLU A 74 -18.32 1.43 14.58
C GLU A 74 -17.70 1.20 15.95
N ALA A 75 -16.80 0.22 16.08
CA ALA A 75 -16.20 -0.16 17.36
C ALA A 75 -14.71 0.17 17.39
N PHE A 76 -14.36 1.33 17.94
CA PHE A 76 -12.97 1.66 18.24
C PHE A 76 -12.49 0.86 19.47
N ARG A 77 -11.73 -0.22 19.23
CA ARG A 77 -11.15 -1.01 20.33
C ARG A 77 -9.95 -0.28 20.93
N LYS A 78 -10.15 0.27 22.14
CA LYS A 78 -9.12 0.90 23.01
C LYS A 78 -8.14 -0.07 23.62
#